data_AF-A0A432HVP0-F1
#
_entry.id   AF-A0A432HVP0-F1
#
_cell.length_a   1.000
_cell.length_b   1.000
_cell.length_c   1.000
_cell.angle_alpha   90.00
_cell.angle_beta   90.00
_cell.angle_gamma   90.00
#
_symmetry.space_group_name_H-M   'P 1'
#
loop_
_entity.id
_entity.type
_entity.pdbx_description
1 polymer ?
#
loop_
_entity_poly.entity_id
_entity_poly.type
_entity_poly.pdbx_seq_one_letter_code
_entity_poly.pdbx_strand_id
1 'polypeptide(L)' 'MSVLGFARRPLDDASYRDFTLDSIQDIGGLGLSQETWDNFVPRLHYQSGNRTYLEDFQKLKDRLDDLDLSEGEDSNRLY' A
#
# COMPACT_ATOMS: atom_id res chain seq x y z
N MET A 1 -11.47 0.48 -2.32
CA MET A 1 -10.67 -0.52 -1.60
C MET A 1 -9.21 -0.17 -1.78
N SER A 2 -8.58 0.31 -0.71
CA SER A 2 -7.15 0.63 -0.66
C SER A 2 -6.34 -0.45 0.03
N VAL A 3 -5.08 -0.61 -0.40
CA VAL A 3 -4.10 -1.52 0.21
C VAL A 3 -2.90 -0.70 0.63
N LEU A 4 -2.50 -0.78 1.89
CA LEU A 4 -1.34 -0.05 2.42
C LEU A 4 -0.29 -1.02 2.97
N GLY A 5 0.91 -0.97 2.40
CA GLY A 5 2.08 -1.68 2.91
C GLY A 5 2.76 -0.92 4.06
N PHE A 6 3.11 -1.61 5.14
CA PHE A 6 3.83 -1.02 6.27
C PHE A 6 5.09 -1.83 6.62
N ALA A 7 6.26 -1.23 6.41
CA ALA A 7 7.55 -1.84 6.78
C ALA A 7 8.64 -0.78 7.00
N ARG A 8 9.82 -1.22 7.46
CA ARG A 8 10.95 -0.32 7.77
C ARG A 8 11.66 0.26 6.55
N ARG A 9 11.45 -0.31 5.36
CA ARG A 9 12.16 0.10 4.15
C ARG A 9 11.70 1.53 3.78
N PRO A 10 12.61 2.46 3.50
CA PRO A 10 12.23 3.83 3.13
C PRO A 10 11.80 3.86 1.66
N LEU A 11 10.56 3.45 1.38
CA LEU A 11 9.93 3.58 0.07
C LEU A 11 8.84 4.64 0.13
N ASP A 12 8.55 5.23 -1.02
CA ASP A 12 7.31 5.98 -1.27
C ASP A 12 6.31 5.10 -2.04
N ASP A 13 5.11 5.62 -2.28
CA ASP A 13 4.05 4.90 -3.02
C ASP A 13 4.55 4.43 -4.40
N ALA A 14 5.27 5.29 -5.14
CA ALA A 14 5.78 4.98 -6.48
C ALA A 14 6.80 3.82 -6.45
N SER A 15 7.83 3.95 -5.62
CA SER A 15 8.87 2.92 -5.48
C SER A 15 8.32 1.61 -4.94
N TYR A 16 7.28 1.67 -4.11
CA TYR A 16 6.59 0.49 -3.60
C TYR A 16 5.77 -0.22 -4.68
N ARG A 17 5.13 0.53 -5.58
CA ARG A 17 4.39 -0.03 -6.72
C ARG A 17 5.33 -0.75 -7.69
N ASP A 18 6.45 -0.12 -8.02
CA ASP A 18 7.47 -0.75 -8.88
C ASP A 18 8.02 -2.03 -8.24
N PHE A 19 8.40 -1.95 -6.96
CA PHE A 19 8.85 -3.11 -6.20
C PHE A 19 7.82 -4.26 -6.16
N THR A 20 6.54 -3.92 -6.05
CA THR A 20 5.46 -4.89 -6.01
C THR A 20 5.22 -5.52 -7.38
N LEU A 21 5.30 -4.74 -8.46
CA LEU A 21 5.20 -5.26 -9.83
C LEU A 21 6.30 -6.28 -10.11
N ASP A 22 7.55 -5.92 -9.82
CA ASP A 22 8.72 -6.79 -9.99
C ASP A 22 8.51 -8.10 -9.21
N SER A 23 8.10 -7.99 -7.94
CA SER A 23 7.85 -9.15 -7.08
C SER A 23 6.72 -10.05 -7.60
N ILE A 24 5.65 -9.46 -8.14
CA ILE A 24 4.53 -10.20 -8.73
C ILE A 24 4.97 -10.91 -10.01
N GLN A 25 5.81 -10.28 -10.84
CA GLN A 25 6.34 -10.91 -12.05
C GLN A 25 7.27 -12.09 -11.73
N ASP A 26 8.07 -11.96 -10.67
CA ASP A 26 8.99 -13.02 -10.21
C ASP A 26 8.27 -14.23 -9.62
N ILE A 27 7.16 -14.01 -8.90
CA ILE A 27 6.41 -15.07 -8.20
C ILE A 27 5.25 -15.60 -9.06
N GLY A 28 4.65 -14.71 -9.85
CA GLY A 28 3.44 -14.95 -10.63
C GLY A 28 3.75 -15.52 -11.99
N GLY A 29 3.86 -16.85 -12.07
CA GLY A 29 3.79 -17.58 -13.34
C GLY A 29 2.44 -17.44 -14.08
N LEU A 30 1.52 -16.60 -13.57
CA LEU A 30 0.23 -16.28 -14.17
C LEU A 30 0.29 -14.84 -14.68
N GLY A 31 0.20 -14.68 -16.00
CA GLY A 31 0.27 -13.39 -16.69
C GLY A 31 -0.77 -12.41 -16.15
N LEU A 32 -0.35 -11.54 -15.23
CA LEU A 32 -1.10 -10.37 -14.85
C LEU A 32 -1.17 -9.47 -16.08
N SER A 33 -2.38 -9.22 -16.61
CA SER A 33 -2.50 -8.31 -17.74
C SER A 33 -2.13 -6.88 -17.29
N GLN A 34 -1.50 -6.12 -18.18
CA GLN A 34 -1.17 -4.71 -17.92
C GLN A 34 -2.41 -3.92 -17.49
N GLU A 35 -3.56 -4.16 -18.12
CA GLU A 35 -4.83 -3.54 -17.75
C GLU A 35 -5.26 -3.85 -16.32
N THR A 36 -5.07 -5.10 -15.87
CA THR A 36 -5.38 -5.48 -14.47
C THR A 36 -4.47 -4.75 -13.50
N TRP A 37 -3.18 -4.65 -13.85
CA TRP A 37 -2.20 -3.92 -13.04
C TRP A 37 -2.52 -2.43 -12.95
N ASP A 38 -2.79 -1.78 -14.09
CA ASP A 38 -3.06 -0.35 -14.17
C ASP A 38 -4.31 0.06 -13.38
N ASN A 39 -5.32 -0.83 -13.29
CA ASN A 39 -6.51 -0.62 -12.47
C ASN A 39 -6.26 -0.83 -10.96
N PHE A 40 -5.31 -1.68 -10.60
CA PHE A 40 -5.00 -2.02 -9.20
C PHE A 40 -3.99 -1.06 -8.58
N VAL A 41 -2.93 -0.72 -9.32
CA VAL A 41 -1.77 0.02 -8.83
C VAL A 41 -2.08 1.36 -8.13
N PRO A 42 -3.12 2.15 -8.53
CA PRO A 42 -3.42 3.41 -7.85
C PRO A 42 -3.92 3.21 -6.41
N ARG A 43 -4.45 2.03 -6.09
CA ARG A 43 -4.97 1.64 -4.77
C ARG A 43 -3.89 1.14 -3.83
N LEU A 44 -2.67 0.96 -4.33
CA LEU A 44 -1.53 0.49 -3.57
C LEU A 44 -0.75 1.68 -3.02
N HIS A 45 -0.67 1.73 -1.69
CA HIS A 45 -0.02 2.78 -0.90
C HIS A 45 1.05 2.18 0.01
N TYR A 46 1.93 3.03 0.51
CA TYR A 46 3.01 2.64 1.40
C TYR A 46 3.22 3.65 2.53
N GLN A 47 3.52 3.12 3.72
CA GLN A 47 3.99 3.90 4.85
C GLN A 47 5.24 3.23 5.43
N SER A 48 6.37 3.91 5.37
CA SER A 48 7.56 3.45 6.08
C SER A 48 7.39 3.65 7.59
N GLY A 49 7.78 2.67 8.40
CA GLY A 49 7.78 2.79 9.85
C GLY A 49 8.25 1.54 10.58
N ASN A 50 8.49 1.69 11.87
CA ASN A 50 8.92 0.63 12.76
C ASN A 50 7.77 0.16 13.66
N ARG A 51 7.62 -1.17 13.76
CA ARG A 51 6.61 -1.84 14.60
C ARG A 51 6.85 -1.69 16.10
N THR A 52 7.99 -1.13 16.52
CA THR A 52 8.31 -0.90 17.94
C THR A 52 8.17 0.57 18.36
N TYR A 53 7.87 1.48 17.44
CA TYR A 53 7.81 2.92 17.72
C TYR A 53 6.39 3.45 17.60
N LEU A 54 5.86 3.98 18.72
CA LEU A 54 4.50 4.51 18.78
C LEU A 54 4.24 5.61 17.75
N GLU A 55 5.23 6.49 17.55
CA GLU A 55 5.17 7.58 16.57
C GLU A 55 4.93 7.09 15.14
N ASP A 56 5.41 5.90 14.78
CA ASP A 56 5.20 5.34 13.44
C ASP A 56 3.80 4.77 13.28
N PHE A 57 3.19 4.28 14.36
CA PHE A 57 1.77 3.92 14.36
C PHE A 57 0.86 5.16 14.31
N GLN A 58 1.27 6.28 14.90
CA GLN A 58 0.53 7.54 14.79
C GLN A 58 0.52 8.03 13.34
N LYS A 59 1.69 8.08 12.68
CA LYS A 59 1.78 8.41 11.25
C LYS A 59 0.95 7.44 10.39
N LEU A 60 1.00 6.14 10.70
CA LEU A 60 0.19 5.14 10.01
C LEU A 60 -1.31 5.40 10.18
N LYS A 61 -1.76 5.74 11.39
CA LYS A 61 -3.15 6.11 11.64
C LYS A 61 -3.56 7.32 10.80
N ASP A 62 -2.78 8.39 10.82
CA ASP A 62 -3.09 9.60 10.05
C ASP A 62 -3.18 9.29 8.55
N ARG A 63 -2.25 8.47 8.03
CA ARG A 63 -2.25 8.02 6.64
C ARG A 63 -3.48 7.19 6.29
N LEU A 64 -3.95 6.32 7.19
CA LEU A 64 -5.17 5.52 6.98
C LEU A 64 -6.42 6.38 7.03
N ASP A 65 -6.49 7.35 7.93
CA ASP A 65 -7.61 8.29 8.03
C ASP A 65 -7.74 9.12 6.73
N ASP A 66 -6.61 9.60 6.18
CA ASP A 66 -6.59 10.31 4.88
C ASP A 66 -7.09 9.44 3.72
N LEU A 67 -6.71 8.16 3.70
CA LEU A 67 -7.14 7.22 2.66
C LEU A 67 -8.64 6.91 2.76
N ASP A 68 -9.15 6.72 3.98
CA ASP A 68 -10.57 6.47 4.19
C ASP A 68 -11.40 7.67 3.73
N LEU A 69 -11.00 8.90 4.08
CA LEU A 69 -11.66 10.11 3.61
C LEU A 69 -11.71 10.21 2.07
N SER A 70 -10.69 9.70 1.38
CA SER A 70 -10.65 9.71 -0.09
C SER A 70 -11.58 8.68 -0.76
N GLU A 71 -11.93 7.59 -0.06
CA GLU A 71 -12.81 6.53 -0.58
C GLU A 71 -14.25 6.60 -0.04
N GLY A 72 -14.50 7.43 0.98
CA GLY A 72 -15.80 7.63 1.64
C GLY A 72 -15.71 7.40 3.15
N GLU A 73 -16.47 8.15 3.95
CA GLU A 73 -16.47 7.98 5.42
C GLU A 73 -16.86 6.54 5.83
N ASP A 74 -16.14 5.97 6.80
CA ASP A 74 -16.29 4.61 7.38
C ASP A 74 -15.91 3.41 6.47
N SER A 75 -14.65 3.35 6.05
CA SER A 75 -14.08 2.14 5.42
C SER A 75 -13.72 1.07 6.47
N ASN A 76 -13.99 -0.20 6.15
CA ASN A 76 -13.59 -1.33 6.98
C ASN A 76 -12.07 -1.57 6.89
N ARG A 77 -11.38 -1.67 8.03
CA ARG A 77 -9.93 -1.93 8.09
C ARG A 77 -9.63 -3.39 8.44
N LEU A 78 -8.73 -4.00 7.67
CA LEU A 78 -8.17 -5.35 7.90
C LEU A 78 -6.65 -5.22 8.03
N TYR A 79 -6.07 -5.81 9.08
CA TYR A 79 -4.64 -5.76 9.41
C TYR A 79 -4.02 -7.15 9.44
#